data_AF-A0A7T5JDY2-F1
#
_entry.id   AF-A0A7T5JDY2-F1
#
_cell.length_a   1.000
_cell.length_b   1.000
_cell.length_c   1.000
_cell.angle_alpha   90.00
_cell.angle_beta   90.00
_cell.angle_gamma   90.00
#
_symmetry.space_group_name_H-M   'P 1'
#
loop_
_entity.id
_entity.type
_entity.pdbx_description
1 polymer ?
#
loop_
_entity_poly.entity_id
_entity_poly.type
_entity_poly.pdbx_seq_one_letter_code
_entity_poly.pdbx_strand_id
1 'polypeptide(L)'
;MGIDALKVGVEVDLSGGLPGVVIVGLPDTAVQESRERVKAALKNAGFPFPMRKVVINLTPADLRKEGPIFDLPISVGILAAAEQVQTDALNDLLFLGEVSLDGSLRAVAGVLPIAAAAQKLGIRGLVVPADNGREASVVPGLTVYGFKHMSEVADFLNNPSGHSPVAYDDRSLETNHAGALDLRDVKGQAQARRALEIAAAGGHNLIFVGPPGSGKTMLARRLPSILPPLQFEEALDVTQIHSVAGLLKEKGTLVNTRPFRSPHHSASGPSLVGGGSYPKPGEISLAHRGVLFLNS
;
A
#
# COMPACT_ATOMS: atom_id res chain seq x y z
N MET A 1 3.27 -11.09 10.75
CA MET A 1 3.16 -9.87 11.58
C MET A 1 3.28 -8.72 10.60
N GLY A 2 2.21 -7.93 10.51
CA GLY A 2 1.95 -7.02 9.41
C GLY A 2 2.85 -5.79 9.44
N ILE A 3 2.99 -5.16 8.28
CA ILE A 3 3.60 -3.85 8.13
C ILE A 3 2.59 -2.85 8.70
N ASP A 4 2.59 -2.67 10.01
CA ASP A 4 1.73 -1.68 10.67
C ASP A 4 2.26 -0.28 10.35
N ALA A 5 1.48 0.50 9.60
CA ALA A 5 1.83 1.88 9.32
C ALA A 5 1.56 2.74 10.56
N LEU A 6 2.51 3.61 10.90
CA LEU A 6 2.47 4.47 12.07
C LEU A 6 2.22 5.91 11.64
N LYS A 7 1.28 6.58 12.32
CA LYS A 7 1.04 8.01 12.10
C LYS A 7 2.23 8.81 12.62
N VAL A 8 2.85 9.59 11.73
CA VAL A 8 3.92 10.53 12.08
C VAL A 8 3.39 11.95 12.01
N GLY A 9 3.59 12.72 13.08
CA GLY A 9 3.32 14.16 13.11
C GLY A 9 4.53 14.94 12.62
N VAL A 10 4.30 15.95 11.76
CA VAL A 10 5.32 16.90 11.33
C VAL A 10 4.91 18.28 11.84
N GLU A 11 5.65 18.78 12.82
CA GLU A 11 5.43 20.10 13.41
C GLU A 11 6.54 21.04 12.96
N VAL A 12 6.18 22.24 12.52
CA VAL A 12 7.15 23.22 12.04
C VAL A 12 6.98 24.53 12.81
N ASP A 13 8.07 25.01 13.39
CA ASP A 13 8.15 26.30 14.07
C ASP A 13 9.12 27.24 13.35
N LEU A 14 8.74 28.52 13.26
CA LEU A 14 9.57 29.60 12.71
C LEU A 14 9.97 30.57 13.82
N SER A 15 11.21 30.45 14.29
CA SER A 15 11.75 31.28 15.37
C SER A 15 12.74 32.34 14.86
N GLY A 16 12.92 33.41 15.63
CA GLY A 16 13.92 34.44 15.36
C GLY A 16 15.35 33.92 15.51
N GLY A 17 16.31 34.58 14.85
CA GLY A 17 17.73 34.22 14.87
C GLY A 17 18.31 34.04 13.47
N LEU A 18 19.52 33.49 13.39
CA LEU A 18 20.19 33.22 12.12
C LEU A 18 19.38 32.21 11.29
N PRO A 19 19.20 32.43 9.97
CA PRO A 19 18.54 31.47 9.10
C PRO A 19 19.20 30.10 9.15
N GLY A 20 18.38 29.06 9.31
CA GLY A 20 18.84 27.69 9.39
C GLY A 20 17.66 26.76 9.58
N VAL A 21 17.83 25.48 9.25
CA VAL A 21 16.76 24.48 9.39
C VAL A 21 17.32 23.29 10.16
N VAL A 22 16.56 22.80 11.14
CA VAL A 22 16.92 21.67 11.99
C VAL A 22 15.76 20.68 12.00
N ILE A 23 16.06 19.41 11.80
CA ILE A 23 15.09 18.31 11.88
C ILE A 23 15.42 17.45 13.11
N VAL A 24 14.44 17.26 13.99
CA VAL A 24 14.56 16.48 15.24
C VAL A 24 13.53 15.35 15.30
N GLY A 25 13.73 14.42 16.24
CA GLY A 25 12.90 13.23 16.42
C GLY A 25 13.43 12.03 15.63
N LEU A 26 14.69 11.62 15.85
CA LEU A 26 15.30 10.43 15.22
C LEU A 26 15.13 10.26 13.69
N PRO A 27 15.41 11.31 12.88
CA PRO A 27 15.50 11.16 11.42
C PRO A 27 16.77 10.38 11.02
N ASP A 28 16.68 9.61 9.95
CA ASP A 28 17.84 9.05 9.26
C ASP A 28 18.57 10.10 8.40
N THR A 29 19.63 9.69 7.71
CA THR A 29 20.40 10.56 6.82
C THR A 29 19.55 11.12 5.68
N ALA A 30 18.68 10.30 5.08
CA ALA A 30 17.85 10.72 3.95
C ALA A 30 16.85 11.81 4.37
N VAL A 31 16.28 11.70 5.56
CA VAL A 31 15.38 12.69 6.17
C VAL A 31 16.15 13.95 6.59
N GLN A 32 17.39 13.83 7.09
CA GLN A 32 18.22 15.01 7.37
C GLN A 32 18.55 15.79 6.09
N GLU A 33 18.82 15.09 4.99
CA GLU A 33 19.06 15.69 3.67
C GLU A 33 17.81 16.35 3.07
N SER A 34 16.60 15.98 3.53
CA SER A 34 15.34 16.61 3.13
C SER A 34 15.37 18.12 3.34
N ARG A 35 16.12 18.63 4.32
CA ARG A 35 16.29 20.07 4.54
C ARG A 35 16.71 20.82 3.27
N GLU A 36 17.77 20.35 2.63
CA GLU A 36 18.31 21.03 1.44
C GLU A 36 17.38 20.82 0.25
N ARG A 37 16.81 19.61 0.12
CA ARG A 37 15.87 19.29 -0.96
C ARG A 37 14.61 20.14 -0.89
N VAL A 38 13.93 20.17 0.26
CA VAL A 38 12.70 20.94 0.49
C VAL A 38 12.96 22.44 0.30
N LYS A 39 14.07 22.96 0.80
CA LYS A 39 14.42 24.37 0.60
C LYS A 39 14.55 24.74 -0.88
N ALA A 40 15.26 23.92 -1.65
CA ALA A 40 15.40 24.13 -3.09
C ALA A 40 14.07 23.97 -3.83
N ALA A 41 13.31 22.92 -3.49
CA ALA A 41 12.01 22.60 -4.08
C ALA A 41 11.00 23.73 -3.90
N LEU A 42 10.84 24.24 -2.66
CA LEU A 42 9.91 25.32 -2.37
C LEU A 42 10.28 26.59 -3.16
N LYS A 43 11.56 26.95 -3.19
CA LYS A 43 12.04 28.10 -3.96
C LYS A 43 11.75 27.94 -5.46
N ASN A 44 12.03 26.76 -6.01
CA ASN A 44 11.82 26.49 -7.44
C ASN A 44 10.34 26.34 -7.81
N ALA A 45 9.49 25.98 -6.83
CA ALA A 45 8.04 25.99 -6.97
C ALA A 45 7.40 27.39 -6.78
N GLY A 46 8.21 28.43 -6.61
CA GLY A 46 7.74 29.83 -6.53
C GLY A 46 7.45 30.32 -5.12
N PHE A 47 7.77 29.55 -4.08
CA PHE A 47 7.51 29.90 -2.68
C PHE A 47 8.75 30.52 -2.02
N PRO A 48 8.67 31.73 -1.44
CA PRO A 48 9.77 32.29 -0.67
C PRO A 48 10.07 31.40 0.56
N PHE A 49 11.31 30.95 0.67
CA PHE A 49 11.74 30.20 1.85
C PHE A 49 11.95 31.15 3.05
N PRO A 50 11.46 30.83 4.26
CA PRO A 50 11.60 31.71 5.43
C PRO A 50 13.06 32.05 5.76
N MET A 51 13.37 33.34 5.90
CA MET A 51 14.66 33.85 6.37
C MET A 51 14.73 33.85 7.91
N ARG A 52 14.36 32.71 8.52
CA ARG A 52 14.26 32.49 9.97
C ARG A 52 14.85 31.13 10.33
N LYS A 53 14.98 30.87 11.63
CA LYS A 53 15.30 29.52 12.09
C LYS A 53 14.04 28.65 11.98
N VAL A 54 14.11 27.58 11.20
CA VAL A 54 13.04 26.59 11.00
C VAL A 54 13.35 25.36 11.84
N VAL A 55 12.45 25.00 12.75
CA VAL A 55 12.57 23.76 13.53
C VAL A 55 11.48 22.81 13.08
N ILE A 56 11.87 21.62 12.63
CA ILE A 56 10.96 20.57 12.18
C ILE A 56 11.05 19.42 13.19
N ASN A 57 9.94 19.14 13.87
CA ASN A 57 9.85 18.04 14.84
C ASN A 57 9.02 16.88 14.25
N LEU A 58 9.59 15.67 14.28
CA LEU A 58 8.94 14.45 13.80
C LEU A 58 8.52 13.56 14.99
N THR A 59 7.21 13.39 15.17
CA THR A 59 6.61 12.69 16.32
C THR A 59 5.99 11.36 15.89
N PRO A 60 6.12 10.26 16.66
CA PRO A 60 6.71 10.18 17.99
C PRO A 60 8.25 10.08 17.95
N ALA A 61 8.92 10.66 18.94
CA ALA A 61 10.38 10.88 18.92
C ALA A 61 11.23 9.64 19.22
N ASP A 62 10.61 8.56 19.70
CA ASP A 62 11.24 7.27 20.04
C ASP A 62 11.33 6.31 18.83
N LEU A 63 10.61 6.61 17.76
CA LEU A 63 10.63 5.82 16.53
C LEU A 63 11.51 6.47 15.47
N ARG A 64 12.30 5.66 14.78
CA ARG A 64 13.16 6.15 13.69
C ARG A 64 12.32 6.49 12.47
N LYS A 65 12.57 7.66 11.86
CA LYS A 65 11.94 8.06 10.58
C LYS A 65 12.94 7.87 9.45
N GLU A 66 12.57 7.09 8.45
CA GLU A 66 13.45 6.66 7.36
C GLU A 66 12.91 7.05 5.99
N GLY A 67 13.81 7.49 5.11
CA GLY A 67 13.52 7.74 3.69
C GLY A 67 12.86 9.08 3.36
N PRO A 68 12.72 9.41 2.06
CA PRO A 68 12.32 10.72 1.57
C PRO A 68 10.80 10.97 1.58
N ILE A 69 10.00 10.02 2.10
CA ILE A 69 8.52 10.13 2.15
C ILE A 69 8.02 11.35 2.94
N PHE A 70 8.89 11.90 3.81
CA PHE A 70 8.61 13.06 4.63
C PHE A 70 8.83 14.40 3.91
N ASP A 71 9.41 14.42 2.71
CA ASP A 71 9.71 15.67 2.00
C ASP A 71 8.42 16.49 1.76
N LEU A 72 7.32 15.85 1.35
CA LEU A 72 6.04 16.51 1.14
C LEU A 72 5.41 17.06 2.44
N PRO A 73 5.19 16.27 3.51
CA PRO A 73 4.63 16.81 4.75
C PRO A 73 5.52 17.90 5.38
N ILE A 74 6.85 17.79 5.27
CA ILE A 74 7.77 18.86 5.71
C ILE A 74 7.57 20.12 4.87
N SER A 75 7.46 20.00 3.55
CA SER A 75 7.21 21.14 2.66
C SER A 75 5.90 21.85 3.01
N VAL A 76 4.82 21.09 3.22
CA VAL A 76 3.52 21.62 3.63
C VAL A 76 3.61 22.30 5.00
N GLY A 77 4.28 21.69 5.98
CA GLY A 77 4.45 22.27 7.31
C GLY A 77 5.21 23.60 7.27
N ILE A 78 6.24 23.73 6.42
CA ILE A 78 6.97 24.99 6.23
C ILE A 78 6.09 26.06 5.59
N LEU A 79 5.32 25.72 4.54
CA LEU A 79 4.40 26.66 3.92
C LEU A 79 3.31 27.14 4.89
N ALA A 80 2.77 26.22 5.70
CA ALA A 80 1.77 26.53 6.71
C ALA A 80 2.33 27.47 7.79
N ALA A 81 3.49 27.14 8.35
CA ALA A 81 4.15 27.97 9.37
C ALA A 81 4.58 29.35 8.82
N ALA A 82 4.82 29.44 7.52
CA ALA A 82 5.12 30.69 6.81
C ALA A 82 3.88 31.44 6.32
N GLU A 83 2.67 30.99 6.66
CA GLU A 83 1.39 31.59 6.26
C GLU A 83 1.19 31.66 4.74
N GLN A 84 1.78 30.72 3.98
CA GLN A 84 1.68 30.66 2.51
C GLN A 84 0.56 29.74 2.03
N VAL A 85 -0.02 28.93 2.92
CA VAL A 85 -1.17 28.06 2.65
C VAL A 85 -2.18 28.10 3.81
N GLN A 86 -3.46 27.86 3.52
CA GLN A 86 -4.48 27.66 4.56
C GLN A 86 -4.21 26.38 5.38
N THR A 87 -4.64 26.39 6.63
CA THR A 87 -4.34 25.31 7.59
C THR A 87 -5.55 24.45 7.97
N ASP A 88 -6.76 24.85 7.55
CA ASP A 88 -8.03 24.23 7.96
C ASP A 88 -8.09 22.72 7.66
N ALA A 89 -7.52 22.31 6.51
CA ALA A 89 -7.56 20.92 6.06
C ALA A 89 -6.42 20.05 6.62
N LEU A 90 -5.40 20.62 7.27
CA LEU A 90 -4.17 19.89 7.63
C LEU A 90 -4.41 18.79 8.67
N ASN A 91 -5.38 18.97 9.56
CA ASN A 91 -5.71 17.97 10.58
C ASN A 91 -6.52 16.78 10.02
N ASP A 92 -7.19 16.98 8.89
CA ASP A 92 -8.06 15.98 8.26
C ASP A 92 -7.34 15.14 7.20
N LEU A 93 -6.16 15.58 6.76
CA LEU A 93 -5.42 15.01 5.64
C LEU A 93 -4.07 14.43 6.07
N LEU A 94 -3.67 13.32 5.44
CA LEU A 94 -2.33 12.77 5.55
C LEU A 94 -1.54 13.05 4.28
N PHE A 95 -0.31 13.52 4.42
CA PHE A 95 0.57 13.87 3.31
C PHE A 95 1.75 12.89 3.27
N LEU A 96 2.05 12.36 2.08
CA LEU A 96 3.19 11.47 1.87
C LEU A 96 3.74 11.67 0.46
N GLY A 97 5.05 11.76 0.31
CA GLY A 97 5.68 11.92 -0.99
C GLY A 97 7.11 12.44 -0.90
N GLU A 98 7.92 12.08 -1.89
CA GLU A 98 9.23 12.69 -2.11
C GLU A 98 9.06 13.96 -2.95
N VAL A 99 9.88 14.98 -2.68
CA VAL A 99 9.90 16.23 -3.43
C VAL A 99 11.28 16.41 -4.08
N SER A 100 11.30 16.50 -5.40
CA SER A 100 12.49 16.81 -6.19
C SER A 100 12.93 18.26 -5.99
N LEU A 101 14.19 18.57 -6.30
CA LEU A 101 14.73 19.93 -6.23
C LEU A 101 13.96 20.96 -7.08
N ASP A 102 13.30 20.53 -8.16
CA ASP A 102 12.51 21.41 -9.03
C ASP A 102 11.08 21.64 -8.52
N GLY A 103 10.65 20.96 -7.46
CA GLY A 103 9.29 21.02 -6.91
C GLY A 103 8.38 19.88 -7.38
N SER A 104 8.83 19.00 -8.28
CA SER A 104 8.06 17.83 -8.72
C SER A 104 7.92 16.79 -7.60
N LEU A 105 6.75 16.15 -7.53
CA LEU A 105 6.47 15.08 -6.58
C LEU A 105 6.82 13.71 -7.18
N ARG A 106 7.48 12.86 -6.38
CA ARG A 106 7.89 11.51 -6.79
C ARG A 106 7.18 10.44 -5.98
N ALA A 107 6.84 9.36 -6.67
CA ALA A 107 6.16 8.22 -6.09
C ALA A 107 6.96 7.60 -4.94
N VAL A 108 6.25 7.23 -3.87
CA VAL A 108 6.80 6.51 -2.72
C VAL A 108 6.28 5.08 -2.67
N ALA A 109 7.05 4.18 -2.06
CA ALA A 109 6.64 2.81 -1.86
C ALA A 109 5.69 2.69 -0.65
N GLY A 110 4.85 1.65 -0.64
CA GLY A 110 4.00 1.33 0.51
C GLY A 110 2.80 2.25 0.69
N VAL A 111 2.36 2.97 -0.36
CA VAL A 111 1.21 3.87 -0.27
C VAL A 111 -0.10 3.11 0.04
N LEU A 112 -0.30 1.90 -0.50
CA LEU A 112 -1.48 1.08 -0.21
C LEU A 112 -1.62 0.69 1.28
N PRO A 113 -0.61 0.09 1.95
CA PRO A 113 -0.70 -0.19 3.38
C PRO A 113 -0.88 1.08 4.23
N ILE A 114 -0.24 2.19 3.86
CA ILE A 114 -0.43 3.48 4.54
C ILE A 114 -1.87 3.97 4.40
N ALA A 115 -2.45 3.88 3.20
CA ALA A 115 -3.84 4.26 2.94
C ALA A 115 -4.83 3.42 3.76
N ALA A 116 -4.60 2.10 3.83
CA ALA A 116 -5.42 1.21 4.65
C ALA A 116 -5.33 1.55 6.15
N ALA A 117 -4.15 1.89 6.65
CA ALA A 117 -3.99 2.34 8.03
C ALA A 117 -4.65 3.71 8.27
N ALA A 118 -4.54 4.64 7.33
CA ALA A 118 -5.20 5.94 7.41
C ALA A 118 -6.72 5.81 7.51
N GLN A 119 -7.33 4.91 6.73
CA GLN A 119 -8.74 4.56 6.83
C GLN A 119 -9.09 4.02 8.23
N LYS A 120 -8.30 3.08 8.78
CA LYS A 120 -8.51 2.53 10.12
C LYS A 120 -8.38 3.58 11.24
N LEU A 121 -7.51 4.56 11.04
CA LEU A 121 -7.32 5.70 11.94
C LEU A 121 -8.41 6.79 11.77
N GLY A 122 -9.33 6.64 10.83
CA GLY A 122 -10.40 7.61 10.58
C GLY A 122 -9.93 8.91 9.93
N ILE A 123 -8.78 8.90 9.25
CA ILE A 123 -8.28 10.06 8.50
C ILE A 123 -9.20 10.27 7.28
N ARG A 124 -9.59 11.52 7.00
CA ARG A 124 -10.55 11.84 5.93
C ARG A 124 -9.96 11.64 4.53
N GLY A 125 -8.68 11.97 4.36
CA GLY A 125 -8.05 11.85 3.05
C GLY A 125 -6.54 11.82 3.03
N LEU A 126 -6.01 11.56 1.84
CA LEU A 126 -4.59 11.51 1.52
C LEU A 126 -4.24 12.54 0.46
N VAL A 127 -3.06 13.11 0.57
CA VAL A 127 -2.39 13.88 -0.47
C VAL A 127 -1.10 13.16 -0.83
N VAL A 128 -1.03 12.69 -2.07
CA VAL A 128 0.03 11.82 -2.60
C VAL A 128 0.60 12.35 -3.93
N PRO A 129 1.78 11.91 -4.37
CA PRO A 129 2.19 12.01 -5.76
C PRO A 129 1.12 11.42 -6.69
N ALA A 130 0.90 12.03 -7.86
CA ALA A 130 -0.09 11.58 -8.83
C ALA A 130 0.11 10.10 -9.23
N ASP A 131 1.36 9.66 -9.34
CA ASP A 131 1.74 8.28 -9.64
C ASP A 131 1.32 7.27 -8.56
N ASN A 132 1.14 7.72 -7.31
CA ASN A 132 0.59 6.90 -6.22
C ASN A 132 -0.93 7.00 -6.10
N GLY A 133 -1.57 7.97 -6.78
CA GLY A 133 -2.99 8.29 -6.61
C GLY A 133 -3.91 7.09 -6.81
N ARG A 134 -3.70 6.33 -7.88
CA ARG A 134 -4.52 5.14 -8.19
C ARG A 134 -4.35 4.04 -7.14
N GLU A 135 -3.14 3.82 -6.64
CA GLU A 135 -2.88 2.78 -5.64
C GLU A 135 -3.52 3.13 -4.29
N ALA A 136 -3.40 4.39 -3.86
CA ALA A 136 -4.06 4.86 -2.64
C ALA A 136 -5.59 4.87 -2.76
N SER A 137 -6.14 5.20 -3.94
CA SER A 137 -7.59 5.31 -4.14
C SER A 137 -8.31 3.96 -4.15
N VAL A 138 -7.62 2.83 -4.04
CA VAL A 138 -8.26 1.51 -3.90
C VAL A 138 -8.87 1.31 -2.50
N VAL A 139 -8.45 2.09 -1.50
CA VAL A 139 -8.97 1.98 -0.13
C VAL A 139 -10.35 2.65 -0.02
N PRO A 140 -11.43 1.92 0.27
CA PRO A 140 -12.78 2.48 0.29
C PRO A 140 -12.94 3.49 1.44
N GLY A 141 -13.72 4.55 1.20
CA GLY A 141 -14.02 5.57 2.21
C GLY A 141 -12.90 6.58 2.49
N LEU A 142 -11.77 6.49 1.78
CA LEU A 142 -10.66 7.43 1.89
C LEU A 142 -10.62 8.34 0.66
N THR A 143 -10.64 9.65 0.87
CA THR A 143 -10.55 10.62 -0.24
C THR A 143 -9.10 10.84 -0.62
N VAL A 144 -8.71 10.58 -1.87
CA VAL A 144 -7.30 10.66 -2.30
C VAL A 144 -7.12 11.78 -3.30
N TYR A 145 -6.14 12.66 -3.08
CA TYR A 145 -5.72 13.69 -4.01
C TYR A 145 -4.30 13.39 -4.50
N GLY A 146 -4.12 13.39 -5.82
CA GLY A 146 -2.84 13.09 -6.46
C GLY A 146 -2.31 14.31 -7.20
N PHE A 147 -1.10 14.76 -6.87
CA PHE A 147 -0.48 15.95 -7.47
C PHE A 147 0.87 15.64 -8.10
N LYS A 148 1.27 16.40 -9.12
CA LYS A 148 2.57 16.26 -9.78
C LYS A 148 3.62 17.23 -9.25
N HIS A 149 3.18 18.30 -8.59
CA HIS A 149 4.07 19.39 -8.22
C HIS A 149 3.64 20.06 -6.91
N MET A 150 4.59 20.61 -6.17
CA MET A 150 4.34 21.28 -4.88
C MET A 150 3.41 22.49 -5.00
N SER A 151 3.44 23.20 -6.13
CA SER A 151 2.52 24.31 -6.41
C SER A 151 1.06 23.87 -6.50
N GLU A 152 0.77 22.67 -7.01
CA GLU A 152 -0.59 22.12 -7.06
C GLU A 152 -1.09 21.78 -5.66
N VAL A 153 -0.22 21.27 -4.78
CA VAL A 153 -0.54 20.99 -3.37
C VAL A 153 -0.88 22.29 -2.64
N ALA A 154 -0.09 23.34 -2.84
CA ALA A 154 -0.33 24.63 -2.22
C ALA A 154 -1.62 25.30 -2.74
N ASP A 155 -1.88 25.23 -4.06
CA ASP A 155 -3.14 25.69 -4.63
C ASP A 155 -4.33 24.89 -4.09
N PHE A 156 -4.20 23.57 -3.95
CA PHE A 156 -5.24 22.75 -3.33
C PHE A 156 -5.55 23.16 -1.89
N LEU A 157 -4.54 23.42 -1.07
CA LEU A 157 -4.76 23.86 0.31
C LEU A 157 -5.46 25.23 0.37
N ASN A 158 -5.18 26.12 -0.59
CA ASN A 158 -5.79 27.45 -0.67
C ASN A 158 -7.17 27.45 -1.34
N ASN A 159 -7.40 26.56 -2.30
CA ASN A 159 -8.62 26.44 -3.10
C ASN A 159 -9.09 24.98 -3.23
N PRO A 160 -9.53 24.32 -2.13
CA PRO A 160 -9.85 22.88 -2.16
C PRO A 160 -10.94 22.51 -3.17
N SER A 161 -11.89 23.41 -3.44
CA SER A 161 -12.98 23.20 -4.40
C SER A 161 -12.52 23.15 -5.86
N GLY A 162 -11.30 23.61 -6.17
CA GLY A 162 -10.73 23.57 -7.52
C GLY A 162 -10.19 22.19 -7.91
N HIS A 163 -10.12 21.25 -6.97
CA HIS A 163 -9.45 19.96 -7.17
C HIS A 163 -10.40 18.80 -6.91
N SER A 164 -10.44 17.86 -7.85
CA SER A 164 -11.22 16.64 -7.71
C SER A 164 -10.35 15.51 -7.13
N PRO A 165 -10.89 14.68 -6.22
CA PRO A 165 -10.22 13.47 -5.80
C PRO A 165 -9.93 12.53 -6.98
N VAL A 166 -8.90 11.71 -6.84
CA VAL A 166 -8.63 10.57 -7.71
C VAL A 166 -9.83 9.61 -7.63
N ALA A 167 -10.33 9.20 -8.79
CA ALA A 167 -11.47 8.31 -8.85
C ALA A 167 -11.18 6.98 -8.12
N TYR A 168 -12.11 6.59 -7.26
CA TYR A 168 -12.17 5.24 -6.71
C TYR A 168 -12.54 4.27 -7.85
N ASP A 169 -11.67 3.30 -8.12
CA ASP A 169 -11.92 2.26 -9.13
C ASP A 169 -12.46 1.00 -8.44
N ASP A 170 -13.78 0.91 -8.28
CA ASP A 170 -14.48 -0.23 -7.67
C ASP A 170 -14.15 -1.54 -8.40
N ARG A 171 -13.82 -1.45 -9.70
CA ARG A 171 -13.39 -2.58 -10.53
C ARG A 171 -12.06 -3.20 -10.10
N SER A 172 -11.28 -2.53 -9.26
CA SER A 172 -10.10 -3.16 -8.64
C SER A 172 -10.49 -4.37 -7.77
N LEU A 173 -11.71 -4.39 -7.24
CA LEU A 173 -12.27 -5.50 -6.47
C LEU A 173 -13.08 -6.48 -7.33
N GLU A 174 -13.41 -6.14 -8.58
CA GLU A 174 -14.10 -7.05 -9.48
C GLU A 174 -13.19 -8.26 -9.77
N THR A 175 -13.59 -9.41 -9.21
CA THR A 175 -12.98 -10.72 -9.48
C THR A 175 -12.90 -10.96 -10.97
N ASN A 176 -11.69 -10.83 -11.53
CA ASN A 176 -11.43 -11.20 -12.91
C ASN A 176 -11.45 -12.73 -12.99
N HIS A 177 -12.61 -13.29 -13.30
CA HIS A 177 -12.81 -14.71 -13.55
C HIS A 177 -12.23 -15.16 -14.91
N ALA A 178 -11.70 -14.22 -15.70
CA ALA A 178 -11.15 -14.49 -17.03
C ALA A 178 -10.01 -15.52 -16.95
N GLY A 179 -10.33 -16.77 -17.32
CA GLY A 179 -9.39 -17.91 -17.32
C GLY A 179 -9.38 -18.78 -16.06
N ALA A 180 -10.26 -18.52 -15.06
CA ALA A 180 -10.40 -19.39 -13.90
C ALA A 180 -11.09 -20.71 -14.27
N LEU A 181 -10.56 -21.84 -13.78
CA LEU A 181 -11.18 -23.15 -13.98
C LEU A 181 -12.47 -23.25 -13.15
N ASP A 182 -13.56 -23.65 -13.77
CA ASP A 182 -14.88 -23.71 -13.14
C ASP A 182 -15.20 -25.15 -12.68
N LEU A 183 -15.77 -25.29 -11.48
CA LEU A 183 -16.24 -26.58 -10.96
C LEU A 183 -17.41 -27.15 -11.76
N ARG A 184 -18.21 -26.30 -12.42
CA ARG A 184 -19.32 -26.71 -13.29
C ARG A 184 -18.85 -27.55 -14.48
N ASP A 185 -17.61 -27.36 -14.94
CA ASP A 185 -17.02 -28.11 -16.05
C ASP A 185 -16.75 -29.58 -15.69
N VAL A 186 -16.76 -29.92 -14.40
CA VAL A 186 -16.47 -31.28 -13.93
C VAL A 186 -17.70 -32.18 -14.10
N LYS A 187 -17.59 -33.17 -14.99
CA LYS A 187 -18.63 -34.16 -15.28
C LYS A 187 -18.34 -35.49 -14.57
N GLY A 188 -19.39 -36.17 -14.11
CA GLY A 188 -19.31 -37.53 -13.56
C GLY A 188 -18.72 -37.68 -12.14
N GLN A 189 -18.36 -36.58 -11.47
CA GLN A 189 -17.72 -36.59 -10.14
C GLN A 189 -18.59 -35.88 -9.08
N ALA A 190 -19.88 -36.23 -8.99
CA ALA A 190 -20.84 -35.50 -8.14
C ALA A 190 -20.47 -35.47 -6.66
N GLN A 191 -20.00 -36.60 -6.11
CA GLN A 191 -19.56 -36.68 -4.71
C GLN A 191 -18.34 -35.80 -4.43
N ALA A 192 -17.35 -35.80 -5.34
CA ALA A 192 -16.16 -34.98 -5.19
C ALA A 192 -16.46 -33.48 -5.31
N ARG A 193 -17.36 -33.07 -6.23
CA ARG A 193 -17.82 -31.68 -6.31
C ARG A 193 -18.52 -31.25 -5.02
N ARG A 194 -19.40 -32.08 -4.49
CA ARG A 194 -20.08 -31.80 -3.21
C ARG A 194 -19.09 -31.68 -2.04
N ALA A 195 -18.06 -32.52 -2.00
CA ALA A 195 -17.02 -32.42 -0.98
C ALA A 195 -16.24 -31.09 -1.08
N LEU A 196 -15.94 -30.63 -2.31
CA LEU A 196 -15.31 -29.33 -2.54
C LEU A 196 -16.21 -28.18 -2.10
N GLU A 197 -17.50 -28.23 -2.41
CA GLU A 197 -18.48 -27.22 -1.98
C GLU A 197 -18.58 -27.13 -0.45
N ILE A 198 -18.67 -28.27 0.23
CA ILE A 198 -18.71 -28.33 1.70
C ILE A 198 -17.42 -27.76 2.29
N ALA A 199 -16.26 -28.14 1.75
CA ALA A 199 -14.98 -27.63 2.23
C ALA A 199 -14.80 -26.14 1.97
N ALA A 200 -15.25 -25.63 0.81
CA ALA A 200 -15.20 -24.22 0.48
C ALA A 200 -16.10 -23.37 1.39
N ALA A 201 -17.32 -23.87 1.67
CA ALA A 201 -18.27 -23.19 2.56
C ALA A 201 -17.81 -23.21 4.03
N GLY A 202 -17.20 -24.32 4.48
CA GLY A 202 -16.78 -24.51 5.87
C GLY A 202 -15.33 -24.13 6.17
N GLY A 203 -14.53 -23.77 5.16
CA GLY A 203 -13.09 -23.54 5.32
C GLY A 203 -12.32 -24.80 5.76
N HIS A 204 -12.73 -25.98 5.29
CA HIS A 204 -12.17 -27.26 5.71
C HIS A 204 -10.98 -27.71 4.87
N ASN A 205 -10.05 -28.43 5.51
CA ASN A 205 -8.99 -29.15 4.81
C ASN A 205 -9.55 -30.37 4.07
N LEU A 206 -8.95 -30.70 2.93
CA LEU A 206 -9.34 -31.84 2.10
C LEU A 206 -8.18 -32.81 1.91
N ILE A 207 -8.50 -34.11 1.94
CA ILE A 207 -7.60 -35.18 1.53
C ILE A 207 -8.23 -35.88 0.33
N PHE A 208 -7.48 -35.95 -0.78
CA PHE A 208 -7.91 -36.66 -1.98
C PHE A 208 -7.35 -38.08 -1.99
N VAL A 209 -8.23 -39.08 -2.02
CA VAL A 209 -7.85 -40.50 -2.09
C VAL A 209 -8.33 -41.09 -3.41
N GLY A 210 -7.43 -41.72 -4.17
CA GLY A 210 -7.78 -42.39 -5.42
C GLY A 210 -6.57 -42.70 -6.31
N PRO A 211 -6.75 -43.55 -7.34
CA PRO A 211 -5.66 -43.96 -8.22
C PRO A 211 -5.07 -42.78 -9.02
N PRO A 212 -3.84 -42.91 -9.55
CA PRO A 212 -3.30 -41.94 -10.50
C PRO A 212 -4.27 -41.68 -11.67
N GLY A 213 -4.35 -40.45 -12.15
CA GLY A 213 -5.26 -40.08 -13.24
C GLY A 213 -6.73 -39.87 -12.85
N SER A 214 -7.13 -40.07 -11.58
CA SER A 214 -8.52 -39.89 -11.13
C SER A 214 -9.01 -38.43 -11.07
N GLY A 215 -8.23 -37.46 -11.56
CA GLY A 215 -8.61 -36.05 -11.61
C GLY A 215 -8.38 -35.24 -10.33
N LYS A 216 -7.58 -35.73 -9.36
CA LYS A 216 -7.28 -35.02 -8.09
C LYS A 216 -6.80 -33.58 -8.29
N THR A 217 -5.75 -33.40 -9.10
CA THR A 217 -5.20 -32.06 -9.42
C THR A 217 -6.20 -31.20 -10.20
N MET A 218 -7.01 -31.82 -11.07
CA MET A 218 -8.03 -31.14 -11.86
C MET A 218 -9.14 -30.56 -10.98
N LEU A 219 -9.54 -31.32 -9.94
CA LEU A 219 -10.49 -30.90 -8.91
C LEU A 219 -9.90 -29.81 -8.00
N ALA A 220 -8.67 -30.01 -7.49
CA ALA A 220 -8.02 -29.06 -6.58
C ALA A 220 -7.85 -27.66 -7.21
N ARG A 221 -7.48 -27.59 -8.50
CA ARG A 221 -7.32 -26.32 -9.22
C ARG A 221 -8.62 -25.51 -9.41
N ARG A 222 -9.77 -26.14 -9.21
CA ARG A 222 -11.12 -25.52 -9.29
C ARG A 222 -11.65 -25.09 -7.93
N LEU A 223 -11.01 -25.49 -6.82
CA LEU A 223 -11.44 -25.06 -5.49
C LEU A 223 -11.44 -23.52 -5.33
N PRO A 224 -10.45 -22.76 -5.83
CA PRO A 224 -10.45 -21.30 -5.69
C PRO A 224 -11.66 -20.60 -6.31
N SER A 225 -12.28 -21.16 -7.35
CA SER A 225 -13.42 -20.53 -8.04
C SER A 225 -14.76 -20.67 -7.31
N ILE A 226 -14.82 -21.51 -6.27
CA ILE A 226 -16.02 -21.69 -5.43
C ILE A 226 -15.82 -21.24 -3.98
N LEU A 227 -14.63 -20.73 -3.65
CA LEU A 227 -14.39 -20.09 -2.36
C LEU A 227 -15.11 -18.74 -2.29
N PRO A 228 -15.50 -18.28 -1.09
CA PRO A 228 -15.99 -16.92 -0.90
C PRO A 228 -14.99 -15.90 -1.46
N PRO A 229 -15.45 -14.81 -2.10
CA PRO A 229 -14.55 -13.77 -2.60
C PRO A 229 -13.71 -13.17 -1.46
N LEU A 230 -12.52 -12.67 -1.79
CA LEU A 230 -11.68 -11.99 -0.81
C LEU A 230 -12.38 -10.72 -0.33
N GLN A 231 -12.48 -10.55 0.98
CA GLN A 231 -12.83 -9.24 1.54
C GLN A 231 -11.67 -8.27 1.34
N PHE A 232 -11.94 -6.96 1.37
CA PHE A 232 -10.91 -5.93 1.15
C PHE A 232 -9.65 -6.13 2.00
N GLU A 233 -9.81 -6.40 3.30
CA GLU A 233 -8.67 -6.66 4.19
C GLU A 233 -7.89 -7.92 3.80
N GLU A 234 -8.59 -8.99 3.40
CA GLU A 234 -7.93 -10.21 2.93
C GLU A 234 -7.20 -9.99 1.60
N ALA A 235 -7.79 -9.21 0.69
CA ALA A 235 -7.17 -8.82 -0.57
C ALA A 235 -5.91 -8.00 -0.33
N LEU A 236 -5.93 -7.08 0.65
CA LEU A 236 -4.77 -6.30 1.05
C LEU A 236 -3.64 -7.20 1.58
N ASP A 237 -3.94 -8.13 2.50
CA ASP A 237 -2.95 -9.08 3.04
C ASP A 237 -2.27 -9.89 1.93
N VAL A 238 -3.06 -10.44 1.01
CA VAL A 238 -2.55 -11.21 -0.13
C VAL A 238 -1.70 -10.32 -1.05
N THR A 239 -2.16 -9.10 -1.33
CA THR A 239 -1.45 -8.14 -2.19
C THR A 239 -0.09 -7.77 -1.61
N GLN A 240 0.01 -7.54 -0.29
CA GLN A 240 1.28 -7.27 0.38
C GLN A 240 2.26 -8.43 0.23
N ILE A 241 1.81 -9.68 0.45
CA ILE A 241 2.65 -10.86 0.30
C ILE A 241 3.15 -11.01 -1.15
N HIS A 242 2.26 -10.82 -2.13
CA HIS A 242 2.60 -10.92 -3.54
C HIS A 242 3.51 -9.78 -4.02
N SER A 243 3.36 -8.58 -3.44
CA SER A 243 4.25 -7.43 -3.70
C SER A 243 5.68 -7.74 -3.26
N VAL A 244 5.86 -8.22 -2.03
CA VAL A 244 7.18 -8.61 -1.49
C VAL A 244 7.79 -9.75 -2.30
N ALA A 245 6.96 -10.67 -2.81
CA ALA A 245 7.41 -11.76 -3.67
C ALA A 245 7.68 -11.32 -5.14
N GLY A 246 7.36 -10.09 -5.53
CA GLY A 246 7.51 -9.60 -6.90
C GLY A 246 6.54 -10.22 -7.90
N LEU A 247 5.37 -10.69 -7.44
CA LEU A 247 4.37 -11.40 -8.26
C LEU A 247 3.26 -10.50 -8.81
N LEU A 248 3.20 -9.23 -8.37
CA LEU A 248 2.19 -8.28 -8.85
C LEU A 248 2.51 -7.86 -10.30
N LYS A 249 1.56 -8.13 -11.21
CA LYS A 249 1.67 -7.77 -12.63
C LYS A 249 1.49 -6.27 -12.87
N GLU A 250 0.56 -5.66 -12.13
CA GLU A 250 0.25 -4.23 -12.23
C GLU A 250 0.40 -3.60 -10.84
N LYS A 251 1.29 -2.61 -10.74
CA LYS A 251 1.44 -1.83 -9.51
C LYS A 251 0.14 -1.07 -9.23
N GLY A 252 -0.30 -1.07 -7.98
CA GLY A 252 -1.52 -0.38 -7.56
C GLY A 252 -2.83 -1.15 -7.81
N THR A 253 -2.77 -2.46 -8.02
CA THR A 253 -3.97 -3.32 -8.10
C THR A 253 -4.02 -4.29 -6.93
N LEU A 254 -5.23 -4.52 -6.39
CA LEU A 254 -5.45 -5.55 -5.38
C LEU A 254 -5.53 -6.93 -6.03
N VAL A 255 -4.93 -7.91 -5.37
CA VAL A 255 -5.21 -9.32 -5.64
C VAL A 255 -6.61 -9.62 -5.16
N ASN A 256 -7.53 -9.80 -6.12
CA ASN A 256 -8.95 -10.04 -5.85
C ASN A 256 -9.39 -11.50 -6.05
N THR A 257 -8.46 -12.40 -6.39
CA THR A 257 -8.72 -13.84 -6.52
C THR A 257 -7.99 -14.64 -5.43
N ARG A 258 -8.62 -15.72 -4.96
CA ARG A 258 -8.04 -16.63 -3.97
C ARG A 258 -6.78 -17.29 -4.57
N PRO A 259 -5.58 -17.12 -3.98
CA PRO A 259 -4.36 -17.72 -4.52
C PRO A 259 -4.45 -19.24 -4.60
N PHE A 260 -3.83 -19.83 -5.62
CA PHE A 260 -3.64 -21.28 -5.71
C PHE A 260 -2.16 -21.59 -5.89
N ARG A 261 -1.59 -22.37 -4.96
CA ARG A 261 -0.20 -22.84 -5.02
C ARG A 261 -0.19 -24.36 -5.08
N SER A 262 0.62 -24.91 -5.97
CA SER A 262 0.81 -26.35 -6.15
C SER A 262 2.30 -26.61 -6.33
N PRO A 263 3.09 -26.57 -5.24
CA PRO A 263 4.51 -26.87 -5.31
C PRO A 263 4.75 -28.25 -5.91
N HIS A 264 5.88 -28.40 -6.61
CA HIS A 264 6.32 -29.70 -7.08
C HIS A 264 6.60 -30.61 -5.88
N HIS A 265 6.38 -31.93 -6.01
CA HIS A 265 6.60 -32.88 -4.91
C HIS A 265 8.06 -32.93 -4.42
N SER A 266 9.01 -32.43 -5.23
CA SER A 266 10.42 -32.28 -4.88
C SER A 266 10.76 -30.92 -4.25
N ALA A 267 9.76 -30.09 -3.90
CA ALA A 267 9.97 -28.79 -3.27
C ALA A 267 10.67 -28.96 -1.92
N SER A 268 11.74 -28.20 -1.70
CA SER A 268 12.50 -28.24 -0.45
C SER A 268 11.73 -27.55 0.68
N GLY A 269 12.00 -27.94 1.93
CA GLY A 269 11.43 -27.26 3.12
C GLY A 269 11.57 -25.73 3.07
N PRO A 270 12.75 -25.18 2.73
CA PRO A 270 12.92 -23.73 2.55
C PRO A 270 12.05 -23.11 1.45
N SER A 271 11.76 -23.82 0.35
CA SER A 271 10.85 -23.30 -0.70
C SER A 271 9.39 -23.26 -0.25
N LEU A 272 8.99 -24.17 0.65
CA LEU A 272 7.64 -24.21 1.21
C LEU A 272 7.41 -23.12 2.25
N VAL A 273 8.35 -22.97 3.18
CA VAL A 273 8.23 -22.05 4.32
C VAL A 273 8.70 -20.64 3.97
N GLY A 274 9.67 -20.52 3.06
CA GLY A 274 10.37 -19.26 2.75
C GLY A 274 11.74 -19.20 3.44
N GLY A 275 12.54 -18.21 3.06
CA GLY A 275 13.90 -18.03 3.60
C GLY A 275 14.82 -17.18 2.72
N GLY A 276 16.10 -17.16 3.05
CA GLY A 276 17.15 -16.38 2.39
C GLY A 276 17.72 -15.26 3.27
N SER A 277 18.87 -14.71 2.87
CA SER A 277 19.51 -13.57 3.57
C SER A 277 18.60 -12.33 3.61
N TYR A 278 17.75 -12.19 2.59
CA TYR A 278 16.55 -11.36 2.60
C TYR A 278 15.35 -12.31 2.59
N PRO A 279 14.57 -12.41 3.68
CA PRO A 279 13.51 -13.39 3.80
C PRO A 279 12.43 -13.16 2.74
N LYS A 280 12.26 -14.13 1.84
CA LYS A 280 11.18 -14.13 0.84
C LYS A 280 10.03 -15.05 1.26
N PRO A 281 8.77 -14.71 0.91
CA PRO A 281 7.63 -15.59 1.14
C PRO A 281 7.81 -16.96 0.45
N GLY A 282 7.56 -18.05 1.18
CA GLY A 282 7.48 -19.40 0.62
C GLY A 282 6.09 -19.73 0.07
N GLU A 283 5.92 -20.93 -0.48
CA GLU A 283 4.66 -21.41 -1.07
C GLU A 283 3.46 -21.33 -0.11
N ILE A 284 3.68 -21.57 1.19
CA ILE A 284 2.63 -21.45 2.22
C ILE A 284 2.15 -20.00 2.32
N SER A 285 3.09 -19.05 2.42
CA SER A 285 2.78 -17.62 2.48
C SER A 285 2.11 -17.15 1.19
N LEU A 286 2.58 -17.62 0.02
CA LEU A 286 1.98 -17.28 -1.28
C LEU A 286 0.55 -17.83 -1.44
N ALA A 287 0.21 -18.91 -0.74
CA ALA A 287 -1.13 -19.49 -0.69
C ALA A 287 -2.04 -18.86 0.37
N HIS A 288 -1.58 -17.82 1.08
CA HIS A 288 -2.33 -17.18 2.15
C HIS A 288 -3.74 -16.78 1.68
N ARG A 289 -4.75 -17.05 2.53
CA ARG A 289 -6.18 -16.87 2.23
C ARG A 289 -6.69 -17.60 0.98
N GLY A 290 -5.92 -18.54 0.43
CA GLY A 290 -6.25 -19.32 -0.75
C GLY A 290 -6.08 -20.82 -0.52
N VAL A 291 -5.55 -21.52 -1.52
CA VAL A 291 -5.41 -22.98 -1.54
C VAL A 291 -3.95 -23.36 -1.76
N LEU A 292 -3.39 -24.14 -0.85
CA LEU A 292 -2.14 -24.86 -1.04
C LEU A 292 -2.45 -26.34 -1.34
N PHE A 293 -2.14 -26.79 -2.54
CA PHE A 293 -2.30 -28.18 -2.95
C PHE A 293 -0.95 -28.91 -2.92
N LEU A 294 -0.84 -29.91 -2.04
CA LEU A 294 0.33 -30.77 -1.96
C LEU A 294 0.01 -32.09 -2.67
N ASN A 295 0.74 -32.36 -3.75
CA ASN A 295 0.61 -33.62 -4.47
C ASN A 295 1.64 -34.61 -3.90
N SER A 296 1.16 -35.69 -3.29
CA SER A 296 1.97 -36.86 -2.90
C SER A 296 2.23 -37.82 -4.04
#